data_AF-R5KVG6-F1
#
_entry.id   AF-R5KVG6-F1
#
_cell.length_a   1.000
_cell.length_b   1.000
_cell.length_c   1.000
_cell.angle_alpha   90.00
_cell.angle_beta   90.00
_cell.angle_gamma   90.00
#
_symmetry.space_group_name_H-M   'P 1'
#
loop_
_entity.id
_entity.type
_entity.pdbx_description
1 polymer ?
#
loop_
_entity_poly.entity_id
_entity_poly.type
_entity_poly.pdbx_seq_one_letter_code
_entity_poly.pdbx_strand_id
1 'polypeptide(L)'
;MAINLTTTNLEEIKAKAIELLEKSENCKKLDEKREIEDDLDSVIKYFTATSKNECYTKARESGDPMKFAIKEFFFPVIRIVERDDNETGAKMRFIADAMRPIDLGDMYKKLKGIGADVNWIYAAEKLNYYLTLRAAQRVGAKVKSDAFVMNEIAKQIDMGKNPCSNNQMLKTLQGIITMMLGDGYKATSHDVNYLVDCYSNDSKKSKTSITAANHKTLRNYLKKICYRILTDSKGYDVEQREIKIK
;
A
#
# COMPACT_ATOMS: atom_id res chain seq x y z
N MET A 1 15.71 -26.77 -3.97
CA MET A 1 14.64 -27.63 -4.56
C MET A 1 13.34 -26.97 -4.18
N ALA A 2 12.47 -26.50 -5.08
CA ALA A 2 11.28 -25.75 -4.67
C ALA A 2 10.47 -26.51 -3.59
N ILE A 3 10.56 -26.05 -2.33
CA ILE A 3 9.90 -26.69 -1.19
C ILE A 3 8.40 -26.73 -1.45
N ASN A 4 7.83 -27.93 -1.39
CA ASN A 4 6.40 -28.12 -1.56
C ASN A 4 5.68 -27.96 -0.22
N LEU A 5 5.23 -26.74 0.07
CA LEU A 5 4.38 -26.45 1.23
C LEU A 5 2.91 -26.69 0.88
N THR A 6 2.25 -27.57 1.62
CA THR A 6 0.82 -27.90 1.45
C THR A 6 -0.07 -27.41 2.57
N THR A 7 0.51 -27.00 3.71
CA THR A 7 -0.22 -26.45 4.86
C THR A 7 -0.59 -24.99 4.64
N THR A 8 -1.76 -24.58 5.11
CA THR A 8 -2.15 -23.17 5.20
C THR A 8 -1.89 -22.58 6.59
N ASN A 9 -1.42 -23.38 7.56
CA ASN A 9 -1.15 -22.92 8.91
C ASN A 9 0.07 -22.00 8.95
N LEU A 10 -0.14 -20.72 9.25
CA LEU A 10 0.92 -19.71 9.27
C LEU A 10 2.02 -20.01 10.29
N GLU A 11 1.70 -20.59 11.44
CA GLU A 11 2.71 -20.92 12.45
C GLU A 11 3.64 -22.04 11.98
N GLU A 12 3.11 -23.05 11.29
CA GLU A 12 3.92 -24.12 10.67
C GLU A 12 4.81 -23.58 9.57
N ILE A 13 4.29 -22.68 8.72
CA ILE A 13 5.06 -22.05 7.64
C ILE A 13 6.19 -21.19 8.23
N LYS A 14 5.92 -20.44 9.30
CA LYS A 14 6.92 -19.63 10.00
C LYS A 14 7.99 -20.50 10.67
N ALA A 15 7.60 -21.58 11.35
CA ALA A 15 8.53 -22.54 11.92
C ALA A 15 9.46 -23.12 10.85
N LYS A 16 8.94 -23.40 9.64
CA LYS A 16 9.77 -23.86 8.52
C LYS A 16 10.78 -22.82 8.05
N ALA A 17 10.38 -21.54 8.02
CA ALA A 17 11.31 -20.45 7.69
C ALA A 17 12.44 -20.34 8.72
N ILE A 18 12.13 -20.49 10.01
CA ILE A 18 13.13 -20.50 11.09
C ILE A 18 14.10 -21.68 10.91
N GLU A 19 13.59 -22.89 10.69
CA GLU A 19 14.41 -24.09 10.48
C GLU A 19 15.36 -23.93 9.27
N LEU A 20 14.89 -23.35 8.16
CA LEU A 20 15.71 -23.12 6.97
C LEU A 20 16.77 -22.05 7.20
N LEU A 21 16.45 -20.99 7.93
CA LEU A 21 17.43 -19.97 8.29
C LEU A 21 18.55 -20.57 9.15
N GLU A 22 18.21 -21.34 10.18
CA GLU A 22 19.19 -22.04 11.02
C GLU A 22 20.07 -23.00 10.21
N LYS A 23 19.49 -23.74 9.25
CA LYS A 23 20.25 -24.60 8.34
C LYS A 23 21.20 -23.80 7.45
N SER A 24 20.76 -22.66 6.93
CA SER A 24 21.59 -21.78 6.09
C SER A 24 22.80 -21.23 6.86
N GLU A 25 22.59 -20.79 8.10
CA GLU A 25 23.66 -20.24 8.94
C GLU A 25 24.71 -21.30 9.31
N ASN A 26 24.29 -22.56 9.49
CA ASN A 26 25.18 -23.67 9.81
C ASN A 26 25.80 -24.35 8.57
N CYS A 27 25.36 -24.00 7.35
CA CYS A 27 25.83 -24.62 6.12
C CYS A 27 27.20 -24.07 5.71
N LYS A 28 28.20 -24.96 5.61
CA LYS A 28 29.58 -24.62 5.22
C LYS A 28 29.81 -24.62 3.71
N LYS A 29 28.99 -25.36 2.96
CA LYS A 29 29.14 -25.50 1.51
C LYS A 29 28.32 -24.44 0.81
N LEU A 30 28.96 -23.67 -0.07
CA LEU A 30 28.36 -22.51 -0.71
C LEU A 30 27.13 -22.85 -1.56
N ASP A 31 27.20 -23.92 -2.35
CA ASP A 31 26.12 -24.30 -3.27
C ASP A 31 24.89 -24.80 -2.49
N GLU A 32 25.09 -25.64 -1.48
CA GLU A 32 24.02 -26.09 -0.58
C GLU A 32 23.39 -24.90 0.18
N LYS A 33 24.20 -23.94 0.64
CA LYS A 33 23.70 -22.73 1.30
C LYS A 33 22.80 -21.90 0.38
N ARG A 34 23.19 -21.73 -0.89
CA ARG A 34 22.37 -21.01 -1.88
C ARG A 34 21.02 -21.66 -2.10
N GLU A 35 20.98 -22.98 -2.22
CA GLU A 35 19.73 -23.71 -2.38
C GLU A 35 18.81 -23.53 -1.15
N ILE A 36 19.37 -23.56 0.06
CA ILE A 36 18.61 -23.34 1.31
C ILE A 36 18.05 -21.91 1.36
N GLU A 37 18.82 -20.90 0.94
CA GLU A 37 18.35 -19.50 0.88
C GLU A 37 17.24 -19.31 -0.15
N ASP A 38 17.34 -19.92 -1.34
CA ASP A 38 16.28 -19.88 -2.36
C ASP A 38 14.98 -20.52 -1.84
N ASP A 39 15.12 -21.62 -1.11
CA ASP A 39 14.02 -22.32 -0.47
C ASP A 39 13.41 -21.48 0.68
N LEU A 40 14.24 -20.84 1.52
CA LEU A 40 13.82 -19.90 2.56
C LEU A 40 13.02 -18.73 1.98
N ASP A 41 13.52 -18.11 0.91
CA ASP A 41 12.83 -17.03 0.19
C ASP A 41 11.46 -17.49 -0.35
N SER A 42 11.40 -18.72 -0.84
CA SER A 42 10.16 -19.34 -1.32
C SER A 42 9.15 -19.55 -0.19
N VAL A 43 9.60 -20.01 0.99
CA VAL A 43 8.75 -20.14 2.19
C VAL A 43 8.23 -18.77 2.67
N ILE A 44 9.06 -17.72 2.69
CA ILE A 44 8.62 -16.37 3.07
C ILE A 44 7.58 -15.80 2.08
N LYS A 45 7.78 -16.02 0.78
CA LYS A 45 6.81 -15.66 -0.27
C LYS A 45 5.51 -16.44 -0.08
N TYR A 46 5.59 -17.73 0.22
CA TYR A 46 4.43 -18.57 0.49
C TYR A 46 3.65 -18.11 1.71
N PHE A 47 4.31 -17.85 2.85
CA PHE A 47 3.70 -17.26 4.05
C PHE A 47 2.92 -15.99 3.69
N THR A 48 3.56 -15.08 2.96
CA THR A 48 2.95 -13.81 2.55
C THR A 48 1.72 -14.02 1.68
N ALA A 49 1.75 -14.99 0.76
CA ALA A 49 0.63 -15.31 -0.10
C ALA A 49 -0.53 -15.93 0.67
N THR A 50 -0.24 -16.86 1.59
CA THR A 50 -1.22 -17.54 2.46
C THR A 50 -1.90 -16.55 3.39
N SER A 51 -1.12 -15.76 4.14
CA SER A 51 -1.65 -14.72 5.03
C SER A 51 -2.51 -13.69 4.29
N LYS A 52 -2.09 -13.27 3.08
CA LYS A 52 -2.91 -12.38 2.24
C LYS A 52 -4.23 -13.03 1.82
N ASN A 53 -4.20 -14.31 1.44
CA ASN A 53 -5.40 -15.02 1.03
C ASN A 53 -6.37 -15.17 2.22
N GLU A 54 -5.88 -15.53 3.41
CA GLU A 54 -6.71 -15.58 4.63
C GLU A 54 -7.34 -14.21 4.94
N CYS A 55 -6.55 -13.13 4.85
CA CYS A 55 -7.04 -11.77 5.04
C CYS A 55 -8.16 -11.42 4.03
N TYR A 56 -8.01 -11.79 2.76
CA TYR A 56 -9.00 -11.49 1.72
C TYR A 56 -10.25 -12.37 1.82
N THR A 57 -10.12 -13.60 2.30
CA THR A 57 -11.24 -14.46 2.64
C THR A 57 -12.06 -13.84 3.78
N LYS A 58 -11.41 -13.42 4.89
CA LYS A 58 -12.06 -12.70 5.98
C LYS A 58 -12.73 -11.40 5.51
N ALA A 59 -12.08 -10.66 4.62
CA ALA A 59 -12.66 -9.46 4.02
C ALA A 59 -13.93 -9.76 3.22
N ARG A 60 -13.98 -10.88 2.49
CA ARG A 60 -15.18 -11.32 1.78
C ARG A 60 -16.29 -11.72 2.74
N GLU A 61 -15.93 -12.49 3.77
CA GLU A 61 -16.87 -13.00 4.78
C GLU A 61 -17.46 -11.91 5.67
N SER A 62 -16.80 -10.76 5.80
CA SER A 62 -17.34 -9.61 6.55
C SER A 62 -18.58 -8.97 5.93
N GLY A 63 -18.89 -9.27 4.67
CA GLY A 63 -19.97 -8.65 3.90
C GLY A 63 -19.63 -7.25 3.35
N ASP A 64 -18.63 -6.56 3.90
CA ASP A 64 -18.10 -5.28 3.40
C ASP A 64 -16.56 -5.32 3.33
N PRO A 65 -16.00 -5.87 2.23
CA PRO A 65 -14.56 -6.01 2.08
C PRO A 65 -13.82 -4.67 2.10
N MET A 66 -14.46 -3.58 1.66
CA MET A 66 -13.84 -2.25 1.63
C MET A 66 -13.65 -1.73 3.05
N LYS A 67 -14.73 -1.68 3.86
CA LYS A 67 -14.63 -1.23 5.25
C LYS A 67 -13.72 -2.13 6.08
N PHE A 68 -13.75 -3.45 5.85
CA PHE A 68 -12.81 -4.38 6.47
C PHE A 68 -11.35 -3.99 6.19
N ALA A 69 -10.97 -3.83 4.92
CA ALA A 69 -9.59 -3.54 4.56
C ALA A 69 -9.12 -2.16 5.04
N ILE A 70 -10.03 -1.21 5.19
CA ILE A 70 -9.72 0.10 5.75
C ILE A 70 -9.49 -0.01 7.25
N LYS A 71 -10.34 -0.72 8.01
CA LYS A 71 -10.20 -0.91 9.46
C LYS A 71 -8.96 -1.72 9.83
N GLU A 72 -8.79 -2.91 9.23
CA GLU A 72 -7.64 -3.77 9.52
C GLU A 72 -6.32 -3.16 9.04
N PHE A 73 -6.38 -2.46 7.91
CA PHE A 73 -5.29 -1.72 7.27
C PHE A 73 -4.08 -2.55 6.79
N PHE A 74 -3.65 -3.54 7.57
CA PHE A 74 -2.48 -4.39 7.36
C PHE A 74 -2.84 -5.87 7.48
N PHE A 75 -1.93 -6.73 7.03
CA PHE A 75 -1.95 -8.17 7.28
C PHE A 75 -0.55 -8.65 7.68
N PRO A 76 -0.46 -9.74 8.48
CA PRO A 76 0.82 -10.20 9.01
C PRO A 76 1.69 -10.81 7.91
N VAL A 77 2.99 -10.54 7.98
CA VAL A 77 4.02 -11.14 7.11
C VAL A 77 5.25 -11.44 7.96
N ILE A 78 6.12 -12.33 7.47
CA ILE A 78 7.45 -12.55 8.06
C ILE A 78 8.53 -11.96 7.15
N ARG A 79 9.66 -11.57 7.75
CA ARG A 79 10.85 -11.10 7.03
C ARG A 79 12.12 -11.49 7.76
N ILE A 80 13.24 -11.57 7.02
CA ILE A 80 14.56 -11.69 7.62
C ILE A 80 15.00 -10.31 8.08
N VAL A 81 15.52 -10.23 9.31
CA VAL A 81 16.13 -9.02 9.87
C VAL A 81 17.54 -9.37 10.33
N GLU A 82 18.47 -8.45 10.07
CA GLU A 82 19.84 -8.52 10.59
C GLU A 82 19.96 -7.63 11.82
N ARG A 83 20.61 -8.14 12.87
CA ARG A 83 21.03 -7.35 14.04
C ARG A 83 22.47 -7.69 14.38
N ASP A 84 23.18 -6.70 14.90
CA ASP A 84 24.50 -6.93 15.46
C ASP A 84 24.35 -7.52 16.87
N ASP A 85 25.12 -8.55 17.15
CA ASP A 85 25.30 -9.08 18.48
C ASP A 85 26.12 -8.09 19.31
N ASN A 86 25.56 -7.61 20.43
CA ASN A 86 26.18 -6.57 21.24
C ASN A 86 27.44 -7.05 21.99
N GLU A 87 27.66 -8.35 22.13
CA GLU A 87 28.79 -8.95 22.85
C GLU A 87 29.93 -9.32 21.90
N THR A 88 29.59 -9.90 20.76
CA THR A 88 30.57 -10.43 19.80
C THR A 88 30.80 -9.53 18.59
N GLY A 89 29.90 -8.56 18.34
CA GLY A 89 29.90 -7.74 17.13
C GLY A 89 29.54 -8.52 15.86
N ALA A 90 29.15 -9.80 15.98
CA ALA A 90 28.76 -10.64 14.85
C ALA A 90 27.36 -10.26 14.34
N LYS A 91 27.16 -10.31 13.03
CA LYS A 91 25.83 -10.12 12.43
C LYS A 91 25.00 -11.38 12.57
N MET A 92 23.86 -11.28 13.24
CA MET A 92 22.89 -12.36 13.37
C MET A 92 21.64 -12.08 12.54
N ARG A 93 21.10 -13.12 11.91
CA ARG A 93 19.85 -13.11 11.14
C ARG A 93 18.75 -13.81 11.91
N PHE A 94 17.53 -13.27 11.87
CA PHE A 94 16.35 -13.90 12.47
C PHE A 94 15.09 -13.62 11.64
N ILE A 95 14.12 -14.52 11.76
CA ILE A 95 12.78 -14.32 11.22
C ILE A 95 12.00 -13.43 12.18
N ALA A 96 11.53 -12.30 11.69
CA ALA A 96 10.75 -11.33 12.45
C ALA A 96 9.33 -11.20 11.88
N ASP A 97 8.38 -11.01 12.78
CA ASP A 97 7.03 -10.57 12.41
C ASP A 97 7.05 -9.14 11.90
N ALA A 98 6.25 -8.90 10.89
CA ALA A 98 6.03 -7.60 10.29
C ALA A 98 4.60 -7.49 9.77
N MET A 99 4.24 -6.29 9.32
CA MET A 99 2.92 -6.00 8.78
C MET A 99 3.07 -5.44 7.37
N ARG A 100 2.20 -5.88 6.46
CA ARG A 100 2.14 -5.38 5.08
C ARG A 100 0.79 -4.71 4.85
N PRO A 101 0.74 -3.52 4.23
CA PRO A 101 -0.54 -2.85 3.97
C PRO A 101 -1.38 -3.65 2.98
N ILE A 102 -2.68 -3.75 3.26
CA ILE A 102 -3.65 -4.31 2.31
C ILE A 102 -3.73 -3.39 1.09
N ASP A 103 -3.39 -3.91 -0.09
CA ASP A 103 -3.49 -3.23 -1.38
C ASP A 103 -4.93 -3.33 -1.91
N LEU A 104 -5.66 -2.22 -1.88
CA LEU A 104 -7.05 -2.18 -2.35
C LEU A 104 -7.20 -2.54 -3.83
N GLY A 105 -6.19 -2.29 -4.66
CA GLY A 105 -6.22 -2.65 -6.08
C GLY A 105 -6.01 -4.14 -6.31
N ASP A 106 -5.10 -4.78 -5.56
CA ASP A 106 -4.94 -6.24 -5.58
C ASP A 106 -6.21 -6.93 -5.07
N MET A 107 -6.78 -6.42 -3.98
CA MET A 107 -8.01 -6.94 -3.38
C MET A 107 -9.21 -6.78 -4.31
N TYR A 108 -9.38 -5.61 -4.96
CA TYR A 108 -10.40 -5.40 -5.98
C TYR A 108 -10.34 -6.47 -7.08
N LYS A 109 -9.13 -6.76 -7.60
CA LYS A 109 -8.94 -7.78 -8.63
C LYS A 109 -9.26 -9.18 -8.13
N LYS A 110 -8.76 -9.56 -6.94
CA LYS A 110 -8.96 -10.90 -6.37
C LYS A 110 -10.39 -11.18 -5.94
N LEU A 111 -11.09 -10.16 -5.45
CA LEU A 111 -12.47 -10.28 -5.00
C LEU A 111 -13.49 -9.95 -6.09
N LYS A 112 -13.04 -9.55 -7.29
CA LYS A 112 -13.86 -9.17 -8.45
C LYS A 112 -14.80 -7.98 -8.18
N GLY A 113 -14.29 -6.99 -7.46
CA GLY A 113 -15.03 -5.79 -7.06
C GLY A 113 -15.14 -5.66 -5.54
N ILE A 114 -14.93 -4.44 -5.05
CA ILE A 114 -15.09 -4.03 -3.65
C ILE A 114 -15.55 -2.58 -3.61
N GLY A 115 -16.06 -2.11 -2.47
CA GLY A 115 -16.61 -0.77 -2.29
C GLY A 115 -18.11 -0.72 -2.53
N ALA A 116 -18.77 0.36 -2.10
CA ALA A 116 -20.20 0.56 -2.32
C ALA A 116 -20.56 0.68 -3.82
N ASP A 117 -19.66 1.27 -4.60
CA ASP A 117 -19.68 1.28 -6.07
C ASP A 117 -18.31 0.85 -6.59
N VAL A 118 -18.27 -0.28 -7.32
CA VAL A 118 -17.05 -0.87 -7.89
C VAL A 118 -16.28 0.09 -8.80
N ASN A 119 -16.92 1.13 -9.33
CA ASN A 119 -16.29 2.12 -10.19
C ASN A 119 -15.38 3.12 -9.44
N TRP A 120 -15.33 3.08 -8.10
CA TRP A 120 -14.44 3.94 -7.30
C TRP A 120 -12.99 3.87 -7.78
N ILE A 121 -12.53 2.71 -8.26
CA ILE A 121 -11.15 2.51 -8.71
C ILE A 121 -10.84 3.32 -9.97
N TYR A 122 -11.78 3.38 -10.91
CA TYR A 122 -11.65 4.16 -12.14
C TYR A 122 -11.77 5.65 -11.86
N ALA A 123 -12.67 6.03 -10.96
CA ALA A 123 -12.74 7.41 -10.47
C ALA A 123 -11.44 7.82 -9.77
N ALA A 124 -10.84 6.96 -8.95
CA ALA A 124 -9.54 7.21 -8.34
C ALA A 124 -8.42 7.37 -9.39
N GLU A 125 -8.37 6.54 -10.43
CA GLU A 125 -7.41 6.71 -11.53
C GLU A 125 -7.57 8.04 -12.26
N LYS A 126 -8.82 8.44 -12.53
CA LYS A 126 -9.12 9.73 -13.17
C LYS A 126 -8.78 10.92 -12.27
N LEU A 127 -9.04 10.82 -10.97
CA LEU A 127 -8.55 11.80 -10.00
C LEU A 127 -7.02 11.88 -10.02
N ASN A 128 -6.32 10.75 -10.12
CA ASN A 128 -4.86 10.74 -10.20
C ASN A 128 -4.34 11.56 -11.38
N TYR A 129 -4.96 11.39 -12.55
CA TYR A 129 -4.63 12.17 -13.73
C TYR A 129 -4.76 13.67 -13.47
N TYR A 130 -5.90 14.13 -12.93
CA TYR A 130 -6.10 15.55 -12.65
C TYR A 130 -5.18 16.09 -11.54
N LEU A 131 -4.85 15.29 -10.53
CA LEU A 131 -3.85 15.67 -9.51
C LEU A 131 -2.46 15.82 -10.13
N THR A 132 -2.08 14.96 -11.09
CA THR A 132 -0.83 15.08 -11.84
C THR A 132 -0.79 16.38 -12.65
N LEU A 133 -1.88 16.70 -13.36
CA LEU A 133 -2.00 17.96 -14.09
C LEU A 133 -1.84 19.17 -13.14
N ARG A 134 -2.51 19.14 -11.98
CA ARG A 134 -2.40 20.20 -10.96
C ARG A 134 -0.97 20.34 -10.42
N ALA A 135 -0.31 19.23 -10.10
CA ALA A 135 1.06 19.24 -9.60
C ALA A 135 2.04 19.82 -10.64
N ALA A 136 1.89 19.45 -11.91
CA ALA A 136 2.71 19.98 -13.00
C ALA A 136 2.48 21.49 -13.20
N GLN A 137 1.22 21.94 -13.22
CA GLN A 137 0.88 23.36 -13.31
C GLN A 137 1.53 24.18 -12.18
N ARG A 138 1.50 23.67 -10.94
CA ARG A 138 2.09 24.34 -9.77
C ARG A 138 3.59 24.62 -9.93
N VAL A 139 4.32 23.76 -10.62
CA VAL A 139 5.77 23.90 -10.86
C VAL A 139 6.10 24.43 -12.25
N GLY A 140 5.10 24.88 -13.02
CA GLY A 140 5.29 25.38 -14.39
C GLY A 140 5.63 24.30 -15.42
N ALA A 141 5.43 23.02 -15.09
CA ALA A 141 5.66 21.90 -16.00
C ALA A 141 4.42 21.58 -16.86
N LYS A 142 4.65 20.95 -18.02
CA LYS A 142 3.60 20.41 -18.89
C LYS A 142 3.56 18.90 -18.77
N VAL A 143 2.37 18.33 -18.61
CA VAL A 143 2.15 16.88 -18.68
C VAL A 143 1.78 16.52 -20.11
N LYS A 144 2.47 15.53 -20.70
CA LYS A 144 1.99 14.90 -21.93
C LYS A 144 0.86 13.94 -21.54
N SER A 145 -0.38 14.30 -21.87
CA SER A 145 -1.59 13.51 -21.56
C SER A 145 -1.44 12.04 -21.93
N ASP A 146 -0.81 11.79 -23.08
CA ASP A 146 -0.70 10.46 -23.69
C ASP A 146 0.32 9.57 -22.97
N ALA A 147 1.19 10.17 -22.15
CA ALA A 147 2.15 9.44 -21.32
C ALA A 147 1.54 8.95 -19.99
N PHE A 148 0.32 9.41 -19.64
CA PHE A 148 -0.32 9.00 -18.40
C PHE A 148 -1.15 7.72 -18.61
N VAL A 149 -0.63 6.61 -18.09
CA VAL A 149 -1.28 5.30 -18.21
C VAL A 149 -2.53 5.26 -17.32
N MET A 150 -3.70 5.07 -17.94
CA MET A 150 -5.00 5.00 -17.27
C MET A 150 -5.94 4.06 -18.04
N ASN A 151 -6.84 3.39 -17.33
CA ASN A 151 -7.84 2.53 -17.94
C ASN A 151 -8.79 3.31 -18.87
N GLU A 152 -9.28 2.69 -19.95
CA GLU A 152 -10.23 3.31 -20.90
C GLU A 152 -11.52 3.78 -20.21
N ILE A 153 -12.05 3.01 -19.25
CA ILE A 153 -13.24 3.40 -18.47
C ILE A 153 -12.95 4.69 -17.71
N ALA A 154 -11.80 4.77 -17.06
CA ALA A 154 -11.40 5.97 -16.33
C ALA A 154 -11.21 7.19 -17.25
N LYS A 155 -10.73 7.01 -18.49
CA LYS A 155 -10.64 8.09 -19.49
C LYS A 155 -12.02 8.68 -19.81
N GLN A 156 -13.06 7.87 -19.84
CA GLN A 156 -14.43 8.29 -20.16
C GLN A 156 -15.16 8.98 -19.00
N ILE A 157 -14.69 8.84 -17.76
CA ILE A 157 -15.30 9.50 -16.60
C ILE A 157 -15.17 11.03 -16.75
N ASP A 158 -16.31 11.71 -16.78
CA ASP A 158 -16.40 13.15 -16.65
C ASP A 158 -16.41 13.54 -15.15
N MET A 159 -15.40 14.29 -14.72
CA MET A 159 -15.32 14.85 -13.37
C MET A 159 -15.74 16.34 -13.32
N GLY A 160 -16.28 16.86 -14.43
CA GLY A 160 -16.65 18.25 -14.58
C GLY A 160 -15.47 19.18 -14.87
N LYS A 161 -15.74 20.49 -14.85
CA LYS A 161 -14.75 21.52 -15.15
C LYS A 161 -13.83 21.75 -13.94
N ASN A 162 -12.53 21.53 -14.12
CA ASN A 162 -11.48 21.76 -13.12
C ASN A 162 -11.72 21.03 -11.78
N PRO A 163 -11.82 19.68 -11.79
CA PRO A 163 -12.19 18.88 -10.63
C PRO A 163 -11.20 18.95 -9.48
N CYS A 164 -9.97 19.39 -9.77
CA CYS A 164 -8.90 19.57 -8.79
C CYS A 164 -8.65 21.05 -8.42
N SER A 165 -9.56 21.97 -8.76
CA SER A 165 -9.50 23.34 -8.24
C SER A 165 -9.76 23.39 -6.73
N ASN A 166 -9.28 24.43 -6.05
CA ASN A 166 -9.46 24.59 -4.60
C ASN A 166 -10.93 24.51 -4.17
N ASN A 167 -11.86 24.96 -5.01
CA ASN A 167 -13.29 25.00 -4.69
C ASN A 167 -14.05 23.70 -5.04
N GLN A 168 -13.49 22.82 -5.88
CA GLN A 168 -14.18 21.61 -6.37
C GLN A 168 -13.57 20.31 -5.83
N MET A 169 -12.31 20.34 -5.38
CA MET A 169 -11.60 19.12 -4.96
C MET A 169 -12.30 18.37 -3.82
N LEU A 170 -12.93 19.09 -2.89
CA LEU A 170 -13.71 18.45 -1.82
C LEU A 170 -14.89 17.65 -2.36
N LYS A 171 -15.60 18.18 -3.38
CA LYS A 171 -16.73 17.48 -4.00
C LYS A 171 -16.26 16.25 -4.77
N THR A 172 -15.17 16.38 -5.53
CA THR A 172 -14.56 15.26 -6.25
C THR A 172 -14.12 14.15 -5.28
N LEU A 173 -13.43 14.52 -4.20
CA LEU A 173 -13.02 13.58 -3.16
C LEU A 173 -14.24 12.92 -2.51
N GLN A 174 -15.25 13.72 -2.11
CA GLN A 174 -16.49 13.21 -1.52
C GLN A 174 -17.18 12.18 -2.42
N GLY A 175 -17.23 12.41 -3.73
CA GLY A 175 -17.80 11.45 -4.68
C GLY A 175 -17.09 10.10 -4.62
N ILE A 176 -15.75 10.10 -4.61
CA ILE A 176 -14.95 8.87 -4.49
C ILE A 176 -15.13 8.21 -3.13
N ILE A 177 -15.15 8.97 -2.03
CA ILE A 177 -15.41 8.43 -0.69
C ILE A 177 -16.79 7.78 -0.60
N THR A 178 -17.80 8.38 -1.24
CA THR A 178 -19.16 7.81 -1.32
C THR A 178 -19.15 6.50 -2.11
N MET A 179 -18.45 6.44 -3.25
CA MET A 179 -18.28 5.18 -4.00
C MET A 179 -17.50 4.12 -3.21
N MET A 180 -16.55 4.52 -2.36
CA MET A 180 -15.80 3.57 -1.53
C MET A 180 -16.62 3.07 -0.34
N LEU A 181 -17.22 3.95 0.46
CA LEU A 181 -17.79 3.64 1.77
C LEU A 181 -19.33 3.57 1.81
N GLY A 182 -19.99 4.12 0.78
CA GLY A 182 -21.43 4.37 0.75
C GLY A 182 -21.81 5.74 1.33
N ASP A 183 -23.11 5.97 1.45
CA ASP A 183 -23.67 7.20 2.00
C ASP A 183 -23.37 7.36 3.50
N GLY A 184 -23.47 8.60 3.99
CA GLY A 184 -23.31 8.93 5.41
C GLY A 184 -21.87 9.27 5.84
N TYR A 185 -20.87 8.96 5.03
CA TYR A 185 -19.46 9.30 5.29
C TYR A 185 -19.06 10.60 4.61
N LYS A 186 -18.55 11.58 5.37
CA LYS A 186 -18.24 12.92 4.88
C LYS A 186 -16.74 13.24 4.93
N ALA A 187 -16.17 13.51 3.77
CA ALA A 187 -14.87 14.14 3.63
C ALA A 187 -14.92 15.62 4.04
N THR A 188 -13.78 16.13 4.47
CA THR A 188 -13.59 17.51 4.94
C THR A 188 -12.47 18.19 4.16
N SER A 189 -12.32 19.51 4.31
CA SER A 189 -11.20 20.25 3.74
C SER A 189 -9.84 19.76 4.25
N HIS A 190 -9.76 19.24 5.47
CA HIS A 190 -8.52 18.65 6.01
C HIS A 190 -8.09 17.40 5.23
N ASP A 191 -9.04 16.59 4.77
CA ASP A 191 -8.74 15.40 3.95
C ASP A 191 -8.22 15.78 2.56
N VAL A 192 -8.76 16.87 2.00
CA VAL A 192 -8.28 17.46 0.76
C VAL A 192 -6.85 17.97 0.92
N ASN A 193 -6.57 18.70 2.00
CA ASN A 193 -5.23 19.23 2.27
C ASN A 193 -4.22 18.10 2.45
N TYR A 194 -4.55 17.09 3.26
CA TYR A 194 -3.72 15.89 3.42
C TYR A 194 -3.38 15.23 2.08
N LEU A 195 -4.38 15.07 1.21
CA LEU A 195 -4.19 14.49 -0.11
C LEU A 195 -3.21 15.32 -0.94
N VAL A 196 -3.41 16.64 -1.02
CA VAL A 196 -2.56 17.54 -1.80
C VAL A 196 -1.12 17.56 -1.29
N ASP A 197 -0.93 17.57 0.03
CA ASP A 197 0.39 17.63 0.67
C ASP A 197 1.19 16.34 0.44
N CYS A 198 0.52 15.18 0.53
CA CYS A 198 1.21 13.90 0.32
C CYS A 198 1.38 13.53 -1.15
N TYR A 199 0.59 14.11 -2.07
CA TYR A 199 0.46 13.64 -3.45
C TYR A 199 1.74 13.68 -4.27
N SER A 200 2.55 14.73 -4.10
CA SER A 200 3.74 14.98 -4.90
C SER A 200 4.89 15.37 -4.00
N ASN A 201 6.04 14.73 -4.16
CA ASN A 201 7.23 14.95 -3.33
C ASN A 201 8.45 15.25 -4.21
N ASP A 202 9.48 15.86 -3.63
CA ASP A 202 10.76 16.04 -4.32
C ASP A 202 11.34 14.71 -4.80
N SER A 203 11.84 14.72 -6.04
CA SER A 203 12.50 13.56 -6.61
C SER A 203 13.90 13.42 -6.03
N LYS A 204 14.19 12.26 -5.43
CA LYS A 204 15.57 11.93 -5.02
C LYS A 204 16.54 11.74 -6.19
N LYS A 205 16.01 11.55 -7.41
CA LYS A 205 16.79 11.24 -8.62
C LYS A 205 17.07 12.45 -9.49
N SER A 206 16.48 13.60 -9.20
CA SER A 206 16.63 14.83 -9.98
C SER A 206 16.70 16.03 -9.05
N LYS A 207 17.61 16.97 -9.36
CA LYS A 207 17.82 18.17 -8.54
C LYS A 207 16.66 19.16 -8.58
N THR A 208 15.76 19.06 -9.56
CA THR A 208 14.74 20.09 -9.86
C THR A 208 13.40 19.49 -10.30
N SER A 209 13.07 18.26 -9.88
CA SER A 209 11.82 17.60 -10.30
C SER A 209 11.02 17.08 -9.12
N ILE A 210 9.69 17.11 -9.25
CA ILE A 210 8.77 16.44 -8.33
C ILE A 210 8.35 15.08 -8.89
N THR A 211 8.03 14.13 -8.01
CA THR A 211 7.42 12.84 -8.34
C THR A 211 5.98 12.84 -7.84
N ALA A 212 5.03 12.69 -8.75
CA ALA A 212 3.61 12.50 -8.41
C ALA A 212 3.32 11.04 -8.02
N ALA A 213 2.29 10.83 -7.21
CA ALA A 213 1.85 9.51 -6.81
C ALA A 213 1.36 8.66 -8.00
N ASN A 214 1.78 7.39 -8.05
CA ASN A 214 1.16 6.43 -8.95
C ASN A 214 -0.21 5.97 -8.40
N HIS A 215 -0.97 5.21 -9.20
CA HIS A 215 -2.31 4.75 -8.83
C HIS A 215 -2.34 3.95 -7.51
N LYS A 216 -1.33 3.10 -7.27
CA LYS A 216 -1.24 2.32 -6.02
C LYS A 216 -1.04 3.23 -4.81
N THR A 217 -0.15 4.21 -4.93
CA THR A 217 0.12 5.19 -3.88
C THR A 217 -1.11 6.07 -3.61
N LEU A 218 -1.80 6.53 -4.66
CA LEU A 218 -3.04 7.31 -4.50
C LEU A 218 -4.12 6.52 -3.75
N ARG A 219 -4.34 5.24 -4.11
CA ARG A 219 -5.29 4.38 -3.38
C ARG A 219 -4.95 4.25 -1.90
N ASN A 220 -3.65 4.23 -1.55
CA ASN A 220 -3.24 4.22 -0.14
C ASN A 220 -3.57 5.54 0.57
N TYR A 221 -3.46 6.70 -0.10
CA TYR A 221 -3.89 7.97 0.48
C TYR A 221 -5.41 8.01 0.67
N LEU A 222 -6.18 7.57 -0.32
CA LEU A 222 -7.64 7.45 -0.21
C LEU A 222 -8.03 6.50 0.93
N LYS A 223 -7.32 5.38 1.09
CA LYS A 223 -7.52 4.44 2.21
C LYS A 223 -7.32 5.10 3.57
N LYS A 224 -6.27 5.91 3.74
CA LYS A 224 -6.01 6.67 4.98
C LYS A 224 -7.10 7.69 5.27
N ILE A 225 -7.55 8.42 4.24
CA ILE A 225 -8.68 9.35 4.35
C ILE A 225 -9.93 8.59 4.81
N CYS A 226 -10.26 7.47 4.16
CA CYS A 226 -11.39 6.65 4.55
C CYS A 226 -11.26 6.11 5.99
N TYR A 227 -10.06 5.72 6.41
CA TYR A 227 -9.82 5.27 7.79
C TYR A 227 -10.17 6.36 8.78
N ARG A 228 -9.63 7.58 8.58
CA ARG A 228 -9.91 8.74 9.44
C ARG A 228 -11.40 9.08 9.49
N ILE A 229 -12.12 8.93 8.38
CA ILE A 229 -13.58 9.14 8.31
C ILE A 229 -14.36 8.01 9.02
N LEU A 230 -13.92 6.76 8.91
CA LEU A 230 -14.61 5.60 9.52
C LEU A 230 -14.44 5.52 11.03
N THR A 231 -13.33 6.01 11.58
CA THR A 231 -12.98 5.84 12.99
C THR A 231 -13.18 7.09 13.83
N ASP A 232 -13.71 8.18 13.27
CA ASP A 232 -13.89 9.49 13.91
C ASP A 232 -12.65 9.98 14.70
N SER A 233 -11.46 9.50 14.31
CA SER A 233 -10.21 9.67 15.05
C SER A 233 -9.57 11.03 14.75
N LYS A 234 -8.84 11.57 15.74
CA LYS A 234 -8.06 12.80 15.62
C LYS A 234 -6.90 12.62 14.64
N GLY A 235 -7.12 13.07 13.41
CA GLY A 235 -6.13 13.79 12.60
C GLY A 235 -5.02 13.00 11.93
N TYR A 236 -4.49 13.60 10.87
CA TYR A 236 -3.22 13.24 10.26
C TYR A 236 -2.10 13.73 11.19
N ASP A 237 -1.30 12.81 11.72
CA ASP A 237 -0.17 13.18 12.60
C ASP A 237 0.95 13.87 11.81
N VAL A 238 1.54 14.90 12.41
CA VAL A 238 2.73 15.59 11.88
C VAL A 238 3.91 15.26 12.79
N GLU A 239 4.83 14.45 12.30
CA GLU A 239 6.08 14.14 12.99
C GLU A 239 7.19 15.12 12.57
N GLN A 240 7.74 15.87 13.52
CA GLN A 240 8.93 16.67 13.30
C GLN A 240 10.17 15.86 13.70
N ARG A 241 11.10 15.64 12.77
CA ARG A 241 12.42 15.08 13.13
C ARG A 241 13.30 16.20 13.67
N GLU A 242 13.67 16.11 14.95
CA GLU A 242 14.70 16.98 15.50
C GLU A 242 16.07 16.66 14.89
N ILE A 243 16.79 17.71 14.49
CA ILE A 243 18.19 17.58 14.08
C ILE A 243 18.98 17.39 15.37
N LYS A 244 19.48 16.17 15.61
CA LYS A 244 20.52 15.97 16.60
C LYS A 244 21.79 16.64 16.08
N ILE A 245 22.08 17.83 16.61
CA ILE A 245 23.40 18.46 16.46
C ILE A 245 24.38 17.52 17.17
N LYS A 246 25.32 16.97 16.41
CA LYS A 246 26.45 16.20 16.96
C LYS A 246 27.50 17.15 17.50
#